data_AF-A0A2V9VDX7-F1
#
_entry.id   AF-A0A2V9VDX7-F1
#
_cell.length_a   1.000
_cell.length_b   1.000
_cell.length_c   1.000
_cell.angle_alpha   90.00
_cell.angle_beta   90.00
_cell.angle_gamma   90.00
#
_symmetry.space_group_name_H-M   'P 1'
#
loop_
_entity.id
_entity.type
_entity.pdbx_description
1 polymer ?
#
loop_
_entity_poly.entity_id
_entity_poly.type
_entity_poly.pdbx_seq_one_letter_code
_entity_poly.pdbx_strand_id
1 'polypeptide(L)'
;MKPQIDFNKMQGLVPAIVQDAESDEILMLGFMNQEAFERTLNIGYVTFFSRTRNELWTKGESSGNRLRVVAISTDCDRDTFLIRVQVEGAGLVCHLGTRSCFTQELPLPSLQATASQEIPQ
;
A
#
# COMPACT_ATOMS: atom_id res chain seq x y z
N MET A 1 8.83 21.75 -9.30
CA MET A 1 8.81 21.48 -7.85
C MET A 1 8.51 19.99 -7.68
N LYS A 2 9.24 19.24 -6.85
CA LYS A 2 8.89 17.83 -6.59
C LYS A 2 7.58 17.78 -5.80
N PRO A 3 6.63 16.89 -6.11
CA PRO A 3 5.41 16.77 -5.32
C PRO A 3 5.74 16.41 -3.86
N GLN A 4 5.00 17.02 -2.93
CA GLN A 4 5.11 16.77 -1.49
C GLN A 4 3.76 16.26 -0.97
N ILE A 5 3.82 15.24 -0.11
CA ILE A 5 2.67 14.59 0.53
C ILE A 5 2.02 15.53 1.53
N ASP A 6 0.69 15.53 1.55
CA ASP A 6 -0.12 16.24 2.51
C ASP A 6 -0.51 15.33 3.69
N PHE A 7 0.41 15.19 4.65
CA PHE A 7 0.14 14.42 5.87
C PHE A 7 -1.01 15.02 6.70
N ASN A 8 -1.29 16.32 6.58
CA ASN A 8 -2.31 16.98 7.41
C ASN A 8 -3.73 16.59 7.00
N LYS A 9 -3.95 16.32 5.71
CA LYS A 9 -5.27 15.95 5.16
C LYS A 9 -5.88 14.71 5.82
N MET A 10 -5.03 13.77 6.27
CA MET A 10 -5.44 12.56 6.98
C MET A 10 -4.89 12.47 8.41
N GLN A 11 -4.85 13.61 9.12
CA GLN A 11 -4.50 13.66 10.55
C GLN A 11 -3.10 13.08 10.86
N GLY A 12 -2.13 13.35 9.99
CA GLY A 12 -0.74 12.92 10.15
C GLY A 12 -0.45 11.50 9.66
N LEU A 13 -1.43 10.82 9.05
CA LEU A 13 -1.30 9.41 8.67
C LEU A 13 -1.81 9.16 7.25
N VAL A 14 -0.93 8.68 6.37
CA VAL A 14 -1.17 8.53 4.94
C VAL A 14 -1.20 7.04 4.56
N PRO A 15 -2.11 6.56 3.71
CA PRO A 15 -2.11 5.18 3.24
C PRO A 15 -0.93 4.97 2.29
N ALA A 16 -0.32 3.80 2.38
CA ALA A 16 0.77 3.37 1.52
C ALA A 16 0.43 2.03 0.89
N ILE A 17 0.13 2.08 -0.41
CA ILE A 17 -0.06 0.90 -1.25
C ILE A 17 1.33 0.40 -1.64
N VAL A 18 1.60 -0.87 -1.32
CA VAL A 18 2.83 -1.54 -1.72
C VAL A 18 2.52 -2.43 -2.91
N GLN A 19 3.25 -2.19 -4.00
CA GLN A 19 3.14 -2.93 -5.25
C GLN A 19 4.48 -3.57 -5.59
N ASP A 20 4.46 -4.80 -6.09
CA ASP A 20 5.65 -5.44 -6.64
C ASP A 20 6.15 -4.69 -7.88
N ALA A 21 7.45 -4.39 -7.91
CA ALA A 21 8.04 -3.61 -8.99
C ALA A 21 8.18 -4.37 -10.31
N GLU A 22 8.13 -5.70 -10.30
CA GLU A 22 8.28 -6.57 -11.47
C GLU A 22 6.92 -7.08 -11.97
N SER A 23 6.07 -7.58 -11.08
CA SER A 23 4.79 -8.20 -11.45
C SER A 23 3.57 -7.27 -11.41
N ASP A 24 3.72 -6.05 -10.91
CA ASP A 24 2.64 -5.11 -10.63
C ASP A 24 1.57 -5.62 -9.63
N GLU A 25 1.82 -6.76 -8.96
CA GLU A 25 0.93 -7.32 -7.94
C GLU A 25 0.83 -6.36 -6.74
N ILE A 26 -0.41 -6.08 -6.29
CA ILE A 26 -0.61 -5.35 -5.03
C ILE A 26 -0.34 -6.29 -3.87
N LEU A 27 0.66 -5.96 -3.07
CA LEU A 27 1.18 -6.82 -2.01
C LEU A 27 0.49 -6.56 -0.68
N MET A 28 0.36 -5.30 -0.29
CA MET A 28 -0.29 -4.90 0.96
C MET A 28 -0.62 -3.41 0.96
N LEU A 29 -1.47 -3.01 1.91
CA LEU A 29 -1.66 -1.63 2.31
C LEU A 29 -1.19 -1.48 3.76
N GLY A 30 -0.44 -0.43 4.03
CA GLY A 30 -0.14 0.03 5.39
C GLY A 30 -0.36 1.53 5.52
N PHE A 31 0.03 2.07 6.66
CA PHE A 31 -0.05 3.50 6.93
C PHE A 31 1.32 4.05 7.32
N MET A 32 1.61 5.26 6.88
CA MET A 32 2.84 5.98 7.20
C MET A 32 2.50 7.34 7.80
N ASN A 33 3.11 7.67 8.94
CA ASN A 33 3.25 9.06 9.34
C ASN A 33 4.51 9.66 8.68
N GLN A 34 4.78 10.93 8.92
CA GLN A 34 5.95 11.60 8.35
C GLN A 34 7.27 10.90 8.73
N GLU A 35 7.41 10.48 9.99
CA GLU A 35 8.62 9.80 10.48
C GLU A 35 8.84 8.43 9.80
N ALA A 36 7.77 7.66 9.57
CA ALA A 36 7.84 6.39 8.86
C ALA A 36 8.25 6.57 7.39
N PHE A 37 7.78 7.63 6.74
CA PHE A 37 8.19 7.97 5.38
C PHE A 37 9.67 8.39 5.33
N GLU A 38 10.11 9.27 6.24
CA GLU A 38 11.51 9.68 6.35
C GLU A 38 12.43 8.49 6.63
N ARG A 39 12.04 7.58 7.55
CA ARG A 39 12.74 6.33 7.80
C ARG A 39 12.85 5.48 6.54
N THR A 40 11.76 5.34 5.80
CA THR A 40 11.71 4.58 4.54
C THR A 40 12.71 5.12 3.52
N LEU A 41 12.77 6.44 3.35
CA LEU A 41 13.73 7.10 2.46
C LEU A 41 15.18 6.88 2.91
N ASN A 42 15.43 6.94 4.22
CA ASN A 42 16.78 6.83 4.79
C ASN A 42 17.35 5.41 4.69
N ILE A 43 16.52 4.40 4.95
CA ILE A 43 16.99 3.00 5.01
C ILE A 43 16.78 2.23 3.69
N GLY A 44 15.97 2.75 2.78
CA GLY A 44 15.63 2.08 1.50
C GLY A 44 14.68 0.90 1.63
N TYR A 45 13.99 0.76 2.77
CA TYR A 45 13.04 -0.31 3.05
C TYR A 45 11.75 0.27 3.63
N VAL A 46 10.61 -0.34 3.30
CA VAL A 46 9.29 0.12 3.75
C VAL A 46 9.18 0.06 5.27
N THR A 47 8.99 1.22 5.90
CA THR A 47 8.65 1.39 7.31
C THR A 47 7.24 1.96 7.42
N PHE A 48 6.40 1.29 8.21
CA PHE A 48 5.05 1.74 8.52
C PHE A 48 4.97 2.33 9.93
N PHE A 49 3.86 2.99 10.22
CA PHE A 49 3.49 3.40 11.55
C PHE A 49 2.31 2.56 12.06
N SER A 50 2.50 1.89 13.19
CA SER A 50 1.45 1.12 13.86
C SER A 50 0.60 2.05 14.72
N ARG A 51 -0.65 2.30 14.30
CA ARG A 51 -1.60 3.11 15.09
C ARG A 51 -1.90 2.51 16.47
N THR A 52 -1.94 1.18 16.56
CA THR A 52 -2.31 0.48 17.80
C THR A 52 -1.15 0.41 18.79
N ARG A 53 0.09 0.37 18.30
CA ARG A 53 1.30 0.32 19.13
C ARG A 53 2.01 1.66 19.27
N ASN A 54 1.57 2.67 18.51
CA ASN A 54 2.14 4.01 18.47
C ASN A 54 3.66 4.00 18.21
N GLU A 55 4.11 3.19 17.25
CA GLU A 55 5.52 2.96 16.96
C GLU A 55 5.78 2.79 15.46
N LEU A 56 7.02 3.01 15.05
CA LEU A 56 7.52 2.63 13.73
C LEU A 56 7.76 1.12 13.64
N TRP A 57 7.50 0.55 12.47
CA TRP A 57 7.77 -0.85 12.20
C TRP A 57 8.26 -1.04 10.77
N THR A 58 9.48 -1.56 10.60
CA THR A 58 10.03 -1.87 9.28
C THR A 58 9.58 -3.26 8.85
N LYS A 59 8.93 -3.36 7.68
CA LYS A 59 8.38 -4.63 7.21
C LYS A 59 9.51 -5.65 7.03
N GLY A 60 9.33 -6.82 7.66
CA GLY A 60 10.24 -7.94 7.54
C GLY A 60 11.49 -7.87 8.41
N GLU A 61 11.59 -6.91 9.34
CA GLU A 61 12.75 -6.79 10.25
C GLU A 61 12.99 -8.07 11.06
N SER A 62 11.93 -8.74 11.53
CA SER A 62 12.05 -10.01 12.26
C SER A 62 12.03 -11.25 11.35
N SER A 63 11.34 -11.20 10.21
CA SER A 63 11.12 -12.39 9.35
C SER A 63 12.12 -12.51 8.20
N GLY A 64 12.91 -11.49 7.92
CA GLY A 64 13.75 -11.38 6.72
C GLY A 64 12.99 -11.06 5.43
N ASN A 65 11.65 -11.09 5.44
CA ASN A 65 10.83 -10.78 4.25
C ASN A 65 10.62 -9.26 4.12
N ARG A 66 11.71 -8.59 3.75
CA ARG A 66 11.79 -7.13 3.65
C ARG A 66 11.27 -6.64 2.31
N LEU A 67 10.87 -5.37 2.28
CA LEU A 67 10.37 -4.70 1.07
C LEU A 67 11.34 -3.59 0.69
N ARG A 68 12.24 -3.86 -0.25
CA ARG A 68 13.24 -2.88 -0.72
C ARG A 68 12.56 -1.90 -1.66
N VAL A 69 12.68 -0.61 -1.39
CA VAL A 69 12.04 0.44 -2.20
C VAL A 69 12.75 0.57 -3.55
N VAL A 70 11.97 0.54 -4.63
CA VAL A 70 12.42 0.79 -6.01
C VAL A 70 11.98 2.17 -6.47
N ALA A 71 10.72 2.53 -6.22
CA ALA A 71 10.18 3.85 -6.55
C ALA A 71 9.02 4.21 -5.61
N ILE A 72 8.78 5.51 -5.45
CA ILE A 72 7.65 6.06 -4.70
C ILE A 72 6.97 7.13 -5.55
N SER A 73 5.65 7.04 -5.67
CA SER A 73 4.80 8.06 -6.28
C SER A 73 3.62 8.39 -5.36
N THR A 74 2.90 9.46 -5.69
CA THR A 74 1.69 9.88 -4.98
C THR A 74 0.58 10.18 -5.99
N ASP A 75 -0.67 10.17 -5.53
CA ASP A 75 -1.84 10.49 -6.31
C ASP A 75 -1.99 12.01 -6.55
N CYS A 76 -3.09 12.39 -7.24
CA CYS A 76 -3.27 13.74 -7.74
C CYS A 76 -3.52 14.78 -6.64
N ASP A 77 -4.08 14.37 -5.50
CA ASP A 77 -4.35 15.19 -4.33
C ASP A 77 -3.42 14.92 -3.15
N ARG A 78 -2.38 14.11 -3.39
CA ARG A 78 -1.15 14.00 -2.59
C ARG A 78 -1.35 13.43 -1.20
N ASP A 79 -2.33 12.54 -1.05
CA ASP A 79 -2.68 11.95 0.24
C ASP A 79 -2.56 10.43 0.27
N THR A 80 -1.99 9.83 -0.78
CA THR A 80 -1.67 8.41 -0.85
C THR A 80 -0.29 8.17 -1.42
N PHE A 81 0.42 7.16 -0.89
CA PHE A 81 1.63 6.63 -1.50
C PHE A 81 1.32 5.39 -2.36
N LEU A 82 1.96 5.32 -3.53
CA LEU A 82 2.23 4.07 -4.23
C LEU A 82 3.73 3.78 -4.15
N ILE A 83 4.10 2.68 -3.51
CA ILE A 83 5.47 2.27 -3.29
C ILE A 83 5.73 1.00 -4.09
N ARG A 84 6.57 1.10 -5.11
CA ARG A 84 7.06 -0.06 -5.88
C ARG A 84 8.24 -0.67 -5.14
N VAL A 85 8.21 -1.98 -4.90
CA VAL A 85 9.22 -2.68 -4.10
C VAL A 85 9.72 -3.96 -4.75
N GLN A 86 10.92 -4.36 -4.38
CA GLN A 86 11.40 -5.73 -4.53
C GLN A 86 11.19 -6.48 -3.21
N VAL A 87 10.50 -7.63 -3.26
CA VAL A 87 10.27 -8.49 -2.09
C VAL A 87 11.50 -9.36 -1.84
N GLU A 88 12.08 -9.27 -0.65
CA GLU A 88 13.22 -10.08 -0.22
C GLU A 88 12.79 -11.27 0.65
N GLY A 89 13.77 -12.10 1.03
CA GLY A 89 13.57 -13.26 1.89
C GLY A 89 12.87 -14.41 1.15
N ALA A 90 11.89 -15.02 1.79
CA ALA A 90 11.10 -16.11 1.21
C ALA A 90 10.05 -15.64 0.19
N GLY A 91 10.00 -14.34 -0.13
CA GLY A 91 9.01 -13.79 -1.06
C GLY A 91 7.60 -13.66 -0.49
N LEU A 92 7.45 -13.69 0.84
CA LEU A 92 6.17 -13.66 1.54
C LEU A 92 5.93 -12.30 2.21
N VAL A 93 4.80 -11.64 1.93
CA VAL A 93 4.45 -10.37 2.58
C VAL A 93 3.46 -10.57 3.72
N CYS A 94 2.48 -11.44 3.54
CA CYS A 94 1.42 -11.68 4.50
C CYS A 94 1.86 -12.61 5.64
N HIS A 95 1.31 -12.39 6.84
CA HIS A 95 1.54 -13.25 8.00
C HIS A 95 0.91 -14.65 7.85
N LEU A 96 -0.01 -14.83 6.88
CA LEU A 96 -0.60 -16.12 6.53
C LEU A 96 0.30 -16.96 5.59
N GLY A 97 1.52 -16.50 5.32
CA GLY A 97 2.45 -17.22 4.46
C GLY A 97 2.18 -17.06 2.96
N THR A 98 1.45 -16.02 2.57
CA THR A 98 1.15 -15.70 1.16
C THR A 98 1.98 -14.50 0.68
N ARG A 99 2.16 -14.42 -0.65
CA ARG A 99 2.88 -13.31 -1.28
C ARG A 99 2.15 -11.99 -1.11
N SER A 100 0.86 -11.94 -1.39
CA SER A 100 0.00 -10.78 -1.16
C SER A 100 -0.91 -10.98 0.07
N CYS A 101 -1.32 -9.88 0.69
CA CYS A 101 -2.39 -9.85 1.70
C CYS A 101 -3.79 -9.96 1.07
N PHE A 102 -3.95 -9.70 -0.23
CA PHE A 102 -5.24 -9.64 -0.91
C PHE A 102 -5.65 -11.00 -1.50
N THR A 103 -5.80 -12.01 -0.65
CA THR A 103 -6.12 -13.39 -1.08
C THR A 103 -7.59 -13.77 -0.95
N GLN A 104 -8.44 -12.86 -0.48
CA GLN A 104 -9.86 -13.08 -0.29
C GLN A 104 -10.65 -12.05 -1.08
N GLU A 105 -11.57 -12.52 -1.90
CA GLU A 105 -12.49 -11.66 -2.65
C GLU A 105 -13.74 -11.39 -1.83
N LEU A 106 -14.25 -10.16 -1.93
CA LEU A 106 -15.57 -9.84 -1.41
C LEU A 106 -16.60 -10.18 -2.50
N PRO A 107 -17.71 -10.85 -2.16
CA PRO A 107 -18.74 -11.18 -3.13
C PRO A 107 -19.35 -9.89 -3.69
N LEU A 108 -19.41 -9.79 -5.02
CA LEU A 108 -20.17 -8.74 -5.68
C LEU A 108 -21.62 -9.20 -5.87
N PRO A 109 -22.61 -8.31 -5.69
CA PRO A 109 -23.95 -8.58 -6.17
C PRO A 109 -23.89 -8.90 -7.66
N SER A 110 -24.60 -9.93 -8.12
CA SER A 110 -24.80 -10.13 -9.54
C SER A 110 -25.52 -8.90 -10.08
N LEU A 111 -24.87 -8.17 -10.98
CA LEU A 111 -25.55 -7.12 -11.74
C LEU A 111 -26.59 -7.82 -12.62
N GLN A 112 -27.85 -7.80 -12.19
CA GLN A 112 -28.93 -8.05 -13.13
C GLN A 112 -28.87 -6.91 -14.14
N ALA A 113 -28.50 -7.24 -15.38
CA ALA A 113 -28.63 -6.31 -16.49
C ALA A 113 -30.10 -5.90 -16.56
N THR A 114 -30.42 -4.70 -16.08
CA THR A 114 -31.69 -4.05 -16.39
C THR A 114 -31.65 -3.78 -17.88
N ALA A 115 -32.25 -4.70 -18.65
CA ALA A 115 -32.49 -4.52 -20.06
C ALA A 115 -33.16 -3.16 -20.26
N SER A 116 -32.59 -2.40 -21.20
CA SER A 116 -33.01 -1.09 -21.63
C SER A 116 -34.54 -1.01 -21.73
N GLN A 117 -35.16 -0.19 -20.88
CA GLN A 117 -36.48 0.32 -21.23
C GLN A 117 -36.25 1.38 -22.31
N GLU A 118 -36.59 1.00 -23.54
CA GLU A 118 -36.71 1.92 -24.67
C GLU A 118 -37.62 3.08 -24.24
N ILE A 119 -37.11 4.31 -24.35
CA ILE A 119 -37.89 5.52 -24.21
C ILE A 119 -38.83 5.57 -25.42
N PRO A 120 -40.17 5.49 -25.27
CA PRO A 120 -41.07 5.70 -26.39
C PRO A 120 -40.95 7.14 -26.89
N GLN A 121 -40.93 7.28 -28.21
CA GLN A 121 -40.83 8.56 -28.95
C GLN A 121 -41.88 9.58 -28.53
#